data_AF-A0A956S7I0-F1
#
_entry.id   AF-A0A956S7I0-F1
#
_cell.length_a   1.000
_cell.length_b   1.000
_cell.length_c   1.000
_cell.angle_alpha   90.00
_cell.angle_beta   90.00
_cell.angle_gamma   90.00
#
_symmetry.space_group_name_H-M   'P 1'
#
loop_
_entity.id
_entity.type
_entity.pdbx_description
1 polymer ?
#
loop_
_entity_poly.entity_id
_entity_poly.type
_entity_poly.pdbx_seq_one_letter_code
_entity_poly.pdbx_strand_id
1 'polypeptide(L)'
;MMNINYEVNRLINFAVQNNLIDELDAVYASNLLLEVLNLDEFEEVEVDEKLQTATPILENMLDYAVEKGMIEDTTTERDLFDTKIMNALMPRPSEVIKTFNEKYKN
;
A
#
# COMPACT_ATOMS: atom_id res chain seq x y z
N MET A 1 -14.08 -8.55 -13.29
CA MET A 1 -14.23 -8.38 -11.83
C MET A 1 -12.82 -8.26 -11.29
N MET A 2 -12.52 -7.16 -10.60
CA MET A 2 -11.18 -6.87 -10.06
C MET A 2 -10.77 -7.97 -9.07
N ASN A 3 -9.53 -8.45 -9.12
CA ASN A 3 -9.00 -9.33 -8.08
C ASN A 3 -8.19 -8.49 -7.07
N ILE A 4 -8.83 -8.11 -5.96
CA ILE A 4 -8.20 -7.28 -4.93
C ILE A 4 -6.97 -7.95 -4.30
N ASN A 5 -6.94 -9.27 -4.20
CA ASN A 5 -5.81 -10.02 -3.67
C ASN A 5 -4.58 -9.86 -4.57
N TYR A 6 -4.79 -9.87 -5.89
CA TYR A 6 -3.73 -9.58 -6.86
C TYR A 6 -3.24 -8.12 -6.76
N GLU A 7 -4.13 -7.15 -6.54
CA GLU A 7 -3.72 -5.75 -6.34
C GLU A 7 -2.85 -5.57 -5.08
N VAL A 8 -3.12 -6.31 -4.00
CA VAL A 8 -2.23 -6.33 -2.81
C VAL A 8 -0.84 -6.82 -3.18
N ASN A 9 -0.73 -7.94 -3.92
CA ASN A 9 0.56 -8.44 -4.42
C ASN A 9 1.27 -7.42 -5.30
N ARG A 10 0.55 -6.74 -6.22
CA ARG A 10 1.12 -5.69 -7.06
C ARG A 10 1.64 -4.52 -6.25
N LEU A 11 0.92 -4.10 -5.22
CA LEU A 11 1.31 -2.98 -4.37
C LEU A 11 2.54 -3.33 -3.52
N ILE A 12 2.62 -4.54 -2.99
CA ILE A 12 3.79 -5.03 -2.25
C ILE A 12 5.02 -5.11 -3.17
N ASN A 13 4.87 -5.71 -4.36
CA ASN A 13 5.94 -5.74 -5.35
C ASN A 13 6.41 -4.32 -5.71
N PHE A 14 5.48 -3.38 -5.94
CA PHE A 14 5.83 -1.98 -6.19
C PHE A 14 6.60 -1.35 -5.02
N ALA A 15 6.16 -1.59 -3.78
CA ALA A 15 6.77 -1.02 -2.58
C ALA A 15 8.21 -1.52 -2.39
N VAL A 16 8.45 -2.82 -2.57
CA VAL A 16 9.78 -3.43 -2.52
C VAL A 16 10.68 -2.88 -3.63
N GLN A 17 10.21 -2.89 -4.88
CA GLN A 17 10.99 -2.40 -6.03
C GLN A 17 11.42 -0.93 -5.89
N ASN A 18 10.62 -0.11 -5.20
CA ASN A 18 10.88 1.32 -4.98
C ASN A 18 11.53 1.61 -3.62
N ASN A 19 11.93 0.59 -2.85
CA ASN A 19 12.53 0.72 -1.53
C ASN A 19 11.67 1.51 -0.52
N LEU A 20 10.35 1.39 -0.63
CA LEU A 20 9.42 1.94 0.37
C LEU A 20 9.42 1.07 1.63
N ILE A 21 9.55 -0.24 1.43
CA ILE A 21 9.72 -1.27 2.47
C ILE A 21 10.88 -2.20 2.08
N ASP A 22 11.41 -2.94 3.05
CA ASP A 22 12.34 -4.05 2.81
C ASP A 22 11.57 -5.33 2.42
N GLU A 23 12.23 -6.27 1.73
CA GLU A 23 11.64 -7.59 1.44
C GLU A 23 11.20 -8.33 2.70
N LEU A 24 11.93 -8.16 3.81
CA LEU A 24 11.59 -8.76 5.11
C LEU A 24 10.29 -8.21 5.69
N ASP A 25 9.88 -7.01 5.29
CA ASP A 25 8.65 -6.36 5.74
C ASP A 25 7.45 -6.72 4.87
N ALA A 26 7.63 -7.41 3.73
CA ALA A 26 6.57 -7.69 2.77
C ALA A 26 5.36 -8.42 3.39
N VAL A 27 5.61 -9.44 4.22
CA VAL A 27 4.54 -10.19 4.90
C VAL A 27 3.82 -9.31 5.92
N TYR A 28 4.55 -8.48 6.66
CA TYR A 28 3.97 -7.56 7.63
C TYR A 28 3.10 -6.50 6.96
N ALA A 29 3.61 -5.86 5.91
CA ALA A 29 2.89 -4.90 5.10
C ALA A 29 1.63 -5.51 4.46
N SER A 30 1.72 -6.75 3.95
CA SER A 30 0.57 -7.46 3.38
C SER A 30 -0.55 -7.62 4.42
N ASN A 31 -0.21 -8.02 5.65
CA ASN A 31 -1.20 -8.17 6.72
C ASN A 31 -1.88 -6.84 7.10
N LEU A 32 -1.12 -5.74 7.14
CA LEU A 32 -1.70 -4.41 7.36
C LEU A 32 -2.66 -4.02 6.22
N LEU A 33 -2.31 -4.32 4.97
CA LEU A 33 -3.18 -4.06 3.82
C LEU A 33 -4.46 -4.91 3.88
N LEU A 34 -4.36 -6.17 4.28
CA LEU A 34 -5.51 -7.05 4.50
C LEU A 34 -6.48 -6.45 5.52
N GLU A 35 -5.97 -5.96 6.65
CA GLU A 35 -6.78 -5.28 7.67
C GLU A 35 -7.44 -4.02 7.11
N VAL A 36 -6.70 -3.20 6.36
CA VAL A 36 -7.24 -1.98 5.74
C VAL A 36 -8.36 -2.30 4.75
N LEU A 37 -8.22 -3.38 3.98
CA LEU A 37 -9.13 -3.80 2.91
C LEU A 37 -10.23 -4.77 3.36
N ASN A 38 -10.30 -5.10 4.66
CA ASN A 38 -11.21 -6.10 5.23
C ASN A 38 -11.16 -7.45 4.49
N LEU A 39 -9.95 -7.97 4.27
CA LEU A 39 -9.71 -9.27 3.63
C LEU A 39 -9.30 -10.32 4.66
N ASP A 40 -9.96 -11.48 4.62
CA ASP A 40 -9.68 -12.60 5.54
C ASP A 40 -8.48 -13.45 5.11
N GLU A 41 -8.20 -13.50 3.81
CA GLU A 41 -7.19 -14.39 3.21
C GLU A 41 -6.31 -13.64 2.20
N PHE A 42 -5.03 -14.00 2.19
CA PHE A 42 -4.03 -13.53 1.23
C PHE A 42 -3.38 -14.70 0.52
N GLU A 43 -3.28 -14.64 -0.81
CA GLU A 43 -2.53 -15.61 -1.59
C GLU A 43 -1.36 -14.87 -2.25
N GLU A 44 -0.15 -15.21 -1.83
CA GLU A 44 1.05 -14.62 -2.41
C GLU A 44 1.27 -15.19 -3.81
N VAL A 45 1.39 -14.30 -4.79
CA VAL A 45 1.67 -14.66 -6.18
C VAL A 45 2.79 -13.80 -6.72
N GLU A 46 3.60 -14.39 -7.59
CA GLU A 46 4.68 -13.66 -8.24
C GLU A 46 4.11 -12.61 -9.21
N VAL A 47 4.55 -11.36 -9.03
CA VAL A 47 4.18 -10.23 -9.90
C VAL A 47 5.42 -9.72 -10.60
N ASP A 48 5.57 -10.08 -11.88
CA ASP A 48 6.60 -9.52 -12.76
C ASP A 48 6.05 -8.28 -13.48
N GLU A 49 5.89 -7.20 -12.71
CA GLU A 49 5.46 -5.90 -13.22
C GLU A 49 6.40 -4.81 -12.68
N LYS A 50 6.61 -3.77 -13.50
CA LYS A 50 7.32 -2.55 -13.09
C LYS A 50 6.50 -1.33 -13.48
N LEU A 51 5.94 -0.66 -12.47
CA LEU A 51 5.19 0.58 -12.66
C LEU A 51 6.01 1.80 -12.28
N GLN A 52 5.73 2.93 -12.92
CA GLN A 52 6.32 4.22 -12.55
C GLN A 52 5.68 4.81 -11.29
N THR A 53 4.39 4.56 -11.07
CA THR A 53 3.63 5.04 -9.92
C THR A 53 2.71 3.94 -9.39
N ALA A 54 2.35 4.03 -8.11
CA ALA A 54 1.34 3.15 -7.50
C ALA A 54 -0.09 3.51 -7.92
N THR A 55 -0.31 4.66 -8.56
CA THR A 55 -1.65 5.20 -8.90
C THR A 55 -2.58 4.18 -9.55
N PRO A 56 -2.17 3.39 -10.56
CA PRO A 56 -3.08 2.42 -11.18
C PRO A 56 -3.54 1.32 -10.22
N ILE A 57 -2.70 0.94 -9.25
CA ILE A 57 -3.03 -0.06 -8.22
C ILE A 57 -3.95 0.56 -7.17
N LEU A 58 -3.64 1.79 -6.74
CA LEU A 58 -4.41 2.49 -5.71
C LEU A 58 -5.83 2.83 -6.21
N GLU A 59 -5.99 3.27 -7.46
CA GLU A 59 -7.32 3.49 -8.04
C GLU A 59 -8.17 2.21 -8.03
N ASN A 60 -7.57 1.06 -8.36
CA ASN A 60 -8.25 -0.22 -8.30
C ASN A 60 -8.68 -0.60 -6.87
N MET A 61 -7.84 -0.32 -5.86
CA MET A 61 -8.16 -0.56 -4.45
C MET A 61 -9.24 0.39 -3.92
N LEU A 62 -9.23 1.66 -4.37
CA LEU A 62 -10.24 2.65 -4.03
C LEU A 62 -11.60 2.30 -4.64
N ASP A 63 -11.62 1.89 -5.91
CA ASP A 63 -12.83 1.39 -6.58
C ASP A 63 -13.40 0.17 -5.86
N TYR A 64 -12.54 -0.75 -5.42
CA TYR A 64 -12.94 -1.88 -4.59
C TYR A 64 -13.57 -1.42 -3.26
N ALA A 65 -12.96 -0.46 -2.56
CA ALA A 65 -13.46 0.04 -1.28
C ALA A 65 -14.84 0.70 -1.44
N VAL A 66 -15.05 1.46 -2.52
CA VAL A 66 -16.35 2.03 -2.89
C VAL A 66 -17.36 0.92 -3.20
N GLU A 67 -17.00 -0.05 -4.04
CA GLU A 67 -17.89 -1.17 -4.43
C GLU A 67 -18.34 -1.99 -3.20
N LYS A 68 -17.46 -2.16 -2.22
CA LYS A 68 -17.75 -2.86 -0.96
C LYS A 68 -18.46 -2.00 0.09
N GLY A 69 -18.68 -0.72 -0.19
CA GLY A 69 -19.32 0.21 0.75
C GLY A 69 -18.46 0.51 1.98
N MET A 70 -17.14 0.37 1.87
CA MET A 70 -16.18 0.70 2.94
C MET A 70 -16.00 2.21 3.09
N ILE A 71 -16.12 2.93 1.98
CA ILE A 71 -16.02 4.39 1.87
C ILE A 71 -17.08 4.92 0.91
N GLU A 72 -17.41 6.22 1.00
CA GLU A 72 -18.23 6.89 -0.01
C GLU A 72 -17.41 7.23 -1.27
N ASP A 73 -18.06 7.30 -2.44
CA ASP A 73 -17.42 7.73 -3.69
C ASP A 73 -17.28 9.26 -3.76
N THR A 74 -16.50 9.79 -2.84
CA THR A 74 -16.16 11.21 -2.80
C THR A 74 -14.64 11.38 -2.81
N THR A 75 -14.16 12.49 -3.37
CA THR A 75 -12.72 12.79 -3.40
C THR A 75 -12.10 12.74 -2.00
N THR A 76 -12.77 13.32 -1.00
CA THR A 76 -12.26 13.34 0.38
C THR A 76 -12.11 11.94 0.97
N GLU A 77 -13.12 11.08 0.84
CA GLU A 77 -13.08 9.73 1.39
C GLU A 77 -12.05 8.85 0.67
N ARG A 78 -11.94 9.00 -0.65
CA ARG A 78 -10.92 8.31 -1.46
C ARG A 78 -9.51 8.74 -1.04
N ASP A 79 -9.25 10.04 -0.87
CA ASP A 79 -7.95 10.56 -0.41
C ASP A 79 -7.57 10.06 0.99
N LEU A 80 -8.54 9.99 1.91
CA LEU A 80 -8.32 9.47 3.27
C LEU A 80 -8.01 7.96 3.26
N PHE A 81 -8.71 7.20 2.42
CA PHE A 81 -8.49 5.77 2.30
C PHE A 81 -7.18 5.44 1.57
N ASP A 82 -6.83 6.20 0.53
CA ASP A 82 -5.52 6.14 -0.14
C ASP A 82 -4.37 6.34 0.87
N THR A 83 -4.49 7.38 1.70
CA THR A 83 -3.54 7.64 2.79
C THR A 83 -3.46 6.47 3.76
N LYS A 84 -4.60 5.83 4.09
CA LYS A 84 -4.65 4.67 4.99
C LYS A 84 -3.96 3.45 4.39
N ILE A 85 -4.16 3.18 3.11
CA ILE A 85 -3.47 2.12 2.35
C ILE A 85 -1.95 2.37 2.36
N MET A 86 -1.53 3.56 1.92
CA MET A 86 -0.10 3.89 1.80
C MET A 86 0.62 3.95 3.15
N ASN A 87 -0.09 4.21 4.25
CA ASN A 87 0.46 4.17 5.59
C ASN A 87 0.94 2.76 6.01
N ALA A 88 0.51 1.68 5.34
CA ALA A 88 1.04 0.33 5.56
C ALA A 88 2.46 0.13 4.98
N LEU A 89 2.88 1.02 4.08
CA LEU A 89 4.09 0.87 3.25
C LEU A 89 5.10 1.99 3.45
N MET A 90 4.78 2.97 4.31
CA MET A 90 5.62 4.14 4.52
C MET A 90 5.98 4.29 6.00
N PRO A 91 7.25 4.61 6.32
CA PRO A 91 7.62 5.01 7.66
C PRO A 91 6.91 6.31 8.04
N ARG A 92 6.79 6.56 9.34
CA ARG A 92 6.24 7.84 9.80
C ARG A 92 7.16 8.98 9.36
N PRO A 93 6.62 10.15 8.97
CA PRO A 93 7.46 11.29 8.55
C PRO A 93 8.55 11.67 9.57
N SER A 94 8.26 11.53 10.87
CA SER A 94 9.22 11.78 11.94
C SER A 94 10.38 10.79 11.96
N GLU A 95 10.17 9.53 11.56
CA GLU A 95 11.21 8.50 11.45
C GLU A 95 12.13 8.78 10.27
N VAL A 96 11.56 9.20 9.13
CA VAL A 96 12.32 9.64 7.96
C VAL A 96 13.23 10.81 8.34
N ILE A 97 12.68 11.83 9.00
CA ILE A 97 13.43 13.02 9.43
C ILE A 97 14.54 12.65 10.44
N LYS A 98 14.24 11.79 11.42
CA LYS A 98 15.25 11.32 12.39
C LYS A 98 16.38 10.57 11.69
N THR A 99 16.05 9.62 10.83
CA THR A 99 17.04 8.82 10.07
C THR A 99 17.93 9.70 9.21
N PHE A 100 17.34 10.70 8.53
CA PHE A 100 18.10 11.69 7.78
C PHE A 100 19.07 12.46 8.69
N ASN A 101 18.56 13.04 9.78
CA ASN A 101 19.40 13.81 10.70
C ASN A 101 20.52 12.99 11.35
N GLU A 102 20.29 11.70 11.64
CA GLU A 102 21.32 10.81 12.20
C GLU A 102 22.42 10.49 11.19
N LYS A 103 22.07 10.21 9.93
CA LYS A 103 23.05 9.90 8.87
C LYS A 103 23.88 11.12 8.45
N TYR A 104 23.35 12.34 8.61
CA TYR A 104 23.99 13.59 8.16
C TYR A 104 24.34 14.54 9.31
N LYS A 105 24.39 14.07 10.55
CA LYS A 105 24.89 14.85 11.70
C LYS A 105 26.40 14.98 11.59
N ASN A 106 26.87 16.23 11.46
CA ASN A 106 28.28 16.60 11.65
C ASN A 106 28.60 16.71 13.15
#